data_AF-A0A7X8D163-F1
#
_entry.id   AF-A0A7X8D163-F1
#
_cell.length_a   1.000
_cell.length_b   1.000
_cell.length_c   1.000
_cell.angle_alpha   90.00
_cell.angle_beta   90.00
_cell.angle_gamma   90.00
#
_symmetry.space_group_name_H-M   'P 1'
#
loop_
_entity.id
_entity.type
_entity.pdbx_description
1 polymer ?
#
loop_
_entity_poly.entity_id
_entity_poly.type
_entity_poly.pdbx_seq_one_letter_code
_entity_poly.pdbx_strand_id
1 'polypeptide(L)'
;GMMAIDAYEEPMAKRLRTELGKIEGLKIYGPSEGHPRTSTVSFTVDDVNANEIAKFLGEKGIFVWDGDFYAIETVNNVLQLEDQGGLLRIGLAPYNTQEEITRTIEAVKEFCKMTEEKLSIVTN
;
A
#
# COMPACT_ATOMS: atom_id res chain seq x y z
N GLY A 1 -16.33 -17.55 -11.63
CA GLY A 1 -17.01 -16.43 -12.33
C GLY A 1 -16.68 -15.13 -11.63
N MET A 2 -16.74 -13.99 -12.32
CA MET A 2 -16.24 -12.71 -11.80
C MET A 2 -16.83 -12.31 -10.44
N MET A 3 -18.15 -12.48 -10.25
CA MET A 3 -18.79 -12.16 -8.95
C MET A 3 -18.24 -12.99 -7.77
N ALA A 4 -17.82 -14.24 -8.02
CA ALA A 4 -17.23 -15.07 -6.98
C ALA A 4 -15.80 -14.64 -6.65
N ILE A 5 -15.06 -14.13 -7.63
CA ILE A 5 -13.72 -13.55 -7.44
C ILE A 5 -13.85 -12.28 -6.61
N ASP A 6 -14.75 -11.37 -6.99
CA ASP A 6 -14.98 -10.12 -6.25
C ASP A 6 -15.40 -10.41 -4.79
N ALA A 7 -16.30 -11.37 -4.58
CA ALA A 7 -16.73 -11.77 -3.23
C ALA A 7 -15.62 -12.41 -2.39
N TYR A 8 -14.63 -13.04 -3.03
CA TYR A 8 -13.48 -13.65 -2.36
C TYR A 8 -12.40 -12.60 -2.01
N GLU A 9 -12.12 -11.69 -2.93
CA GLU A 9 -11.05 -10.70 -2.79
C GLU A 9 -11.44 -9.50 -1.92
N GLU A 10 -12.71 -9.06 -1.95
CA GLU A 10 -13.13 -7.85 -1.26
C GLU A 10 -12.92 -7.89 0.27
N PRO A 11 -13.19 -8.98 1.00
CA PRO A 11 -12.88 -9.06 2.43
C PRO A 11 -11.38 -8.88 2.72
N MET A 12 -10.51 -9.44 1.87
CA MET A 12 -9.06 -9.29 1.96
C MET A 12 -8.62 -7.85 1.67
N ALA A 13 -9.12 -7.27 0.57
CA ALA A 13 -8.84 -5.89 0.18
C ALA A 13 -9.28 -4.91 1.27
N LYS A 14 -10.47 -5.11 1.84
CA LYS A 14 -11.01 -4.31 2.95
C LYS A 14 -10.14 -4.40 4.19
N ARG A 15 -9.70 -5.60 4.56
CA ARG A 15 -8.78 -5.79 5.70
C ARG A 15 -7.47 -5.04 5.48
N LEU A 16 -6.89 -5.15 4.29
CA LEU A 16 -5.68 -4.43 3.90
C LEU A 16 -5.85 -2.90 4.05
N ARG A 17 -6.90 -2.32 3.45
CA ARG A 17 -7.20 -0.88 3.58
C ARG A 17 -7.42 -0.45 5.03
N THR A 18 -8.19 -1.23 5.78
CA THR A 18 -8.56 -0.91 7.16
C THR A 18 -7.34 -0.95 8.09
N GLU A 19 -6.48 -1.95 7.95
CA GLU A 19 -5.32 -2.10 8.83
C GLU A 19 -4.18 -1.15 8.47
N LEU A 20 -3.94 -0.89 7.19
CA LEU A 20 -2.95 0.09 6.76
C LEU A 20 -3.39 1.52 7.09
N GLY A 21 -4.67 1.85 6.92
CA GLY A 21 -5.19 3.18 7.26
C GLY A 21 -5.19 3.52 8.76
N LYS A 22 -4.77 2.60 9.63
CA LYS A 22 -4.54 2.86 11.07
C LYS A 22 -3.09 3.27 11.37
N ILE A 23 -2.19 3.16 10.40
CA ILE A 23 -0.77 3.48 10.57
C ILE A 23 -0.62 5.01 10.47
N GLU A 24 0.00 5.63 11.47
CA GLU A 24 0.27 7.06 11.47
C GLU A 24 1.22 7.42 10.30
N GLY A 25 0.96 8.54 9.64
CA GLY A 25 1.69 8.95 8.43
C GLY A 25 1.38 8.14 7.16
N LEU A 26 0.54 7.09 7.21
CA LEU A 26 0.13 6.34 6.03
C LEU A 26 -1.19 6.89 5.47
N LYS A 27 -1.21 7.20 4.17
CA LYS A 27 -2.40 7.70 3.47
C LYS A 27 -2.86 6.75 2.37
N ILE A 28 -4.10 6.25 2.48
CA ILE A 28 -4.75 5.45 1.43
C ILE A 28 -5.35 6.36 0.34
N TYR A 29 -5.17 5.98 -0.92
CA TYR A 29 -5.78 6.63 -2.09
C TYR A 29 -6.83 5.72 -2.71
N GLY A 30 -8.04 6.26 -2.89
CA GLY A 30 -9.14 5.53 -3.50
C GLY A 30 -10.49 6.14 -3.15
N PRO A 31 -11.59 5.58 -3.69
CA PRO A 31 -12.93 6.07 -3.42
C PRO A 31 -13.33 5.83 -1.95
N SER A 32 -14.28 6.61 -1.43
CA SER A 32 -14.80 6.44 -0.07
C SER A 32 -15.58 5.13 0.09
N GLU A 33 -15.59 4.56 1.29
CA GLU A 33 -16.29 3.29 1.60
C GLU A 33 -17.72 3.27 1.03
N GLY A 34 -18.14 2.10 0.54
CA GLY A 34 -19.44 1.91 -0.11
C GLY A 34 -19.46 2.20 -1.63
N HIS A 35 -18.41 2.81 -2.19
CA HIS A 35 -18.28 2.96 -3.65
C HIS A 35 -17.57 1.74 -4.29
N PRO A 36 -17.97 1.34 -5.51
CA PRO A 36 -17.30 0.31 -6.29
C PRO A 36 -15.81 0.60 -6.45
N ARG A 37 -14.98 -0.43 -6.33
CA ARG A 37 -13.53 -0.36 -6.47
C ARG A 37 -12.96 -1.72 -6.85
N THR A 38 -11.77 -1.70 -7.42
CA THR A 38 -10.96 -2.90 -7.62
C THR A 38 -10.32 -3.36 -6.31
N SER A 39 -9.91 -4.63 -6.26
CA SER A 39 -9.17 -5.26 -5.16
C SER A 39 -7.70 -4.82 -5.11
N THR A 40 -7.48 -3.51 -5.29
CA THR A 40 -6.17 -2.86 -5.25
C THR A 40 -6.14 -1.80 -4.16
N VAL A 41 -5.03 -1.71 -3.45
CA VAL A 41 -4.82 -0.72 -2.38
C VAL A 41 -3.58 0.09 -2.72
N SER A 42 -3.76 1.39 -2.96
CA SER A 42 -2.70 2.35 -3.23
C SER A 42 -2.50 3.27 -2.04
N PHE A 43 -1.25 3.53 -1.66
CA PHE A 43 -0.94 4.35 -0.51
C PHE A 43 0.44 5.03 -0.59
N THR A 44 0.62 6.05 0.25
CA THR A 44 1.91 6.69 0.55
C THR A 44 2.17 6.62 2.05
N VAL A 45 3.43 6.78 2.43
CA VAL A 45 3.86 6.98 3.82
C VAL A 45 4.64 8.29 3.86
N ASP A 46 4.35 9.14 4.84
CA ASP A 46 4.98 10.46 4.97
C ASP A 46 6.51 10.34 5.05
N ASP A 47 7.21 11.24 4.37
CA ASP A 47 8.66 11.33 4.28
C ASP A 47 9.39 10.04 3.79
N VAL A 48 8.67 9.14 3.12
CA VAL A 48 9.21 7.88 2.60
C VAL A 48 8.98 7.77 1.10
N ASN A 49 10.05 7.43 0.36
CA ASN A 49 9.91 7.11 -1.06
C ASN A 49 9.26 5.73 -1.26
N ALA A 50 8.26 5.63 -2.15
CA ALA A 50 7.53 4.38 -2.41
C ALA A 50 8.45 3.22 -2.81
N ASN A 51 9.56 3.51 -3.50
CA ASN A 51 10.51 2.47 -3.93
C ASN A 51 11.27 1.83 -2.75
N GLU A 52 11.43 2.53 -1.63
CA GLU A 52 12.10 2.00 -0.44
C GLU A 52 11.22 0.96 0.24
N ILE A 53 9.91 1.25 0.32
CA ILE A 53 8.91 0.32 0.83
C ILE A 53 8.86 -0.93 -0.08
N ALA A 54 8.80 -0.73 -1.40
CA ALA A 54 8.77 -1.82 -2.37
C ALA A 54 10.00 -2.74 -2.27
N LYS A 55 11.20 -2.16 -2.15
CA LYS A 55 12.45 -2.92 -1.96
C LYS A 55 12.42 -3.74 -0.67
N PHE A 56 12.04 -3.13 0.44
CA PHE A 56 11.95 -3.82 1.74
C PHE A 56 10.96 -4.98 1.70
N LEU A 57 9.79 -4.79 1.09
CA LEU A 57 8.81 -5.86 0.89
C LEU A 57 9.35 -6.96 -0.03
N GLY A 58 10.07 -6.58 -1.09
CA GLY A 58 10.74 -7.50 -2.01
C GLY A 58 11.79 -8.38 -1.35
N GLU A 59 12.58 -7.85 -0.41
CA GLU A 59 13.54 -8.63 0.40
C GLU A 59 12.84 -9.68 1.28
N LYS A 60 11.60 -9.41 1.67
CA LYS A 60 10.72 -10.37 2.34
C LYS A 60 9.94 -11.23 1.35
N GLY A 61 10.19 -11.18 0.04
CA GLY A 61 9.45 -11.95 -0.95
C GLY A 61 7.97 -11.57 -1.04
N ILE A 62 7.66 -10.29 -0.84
CA ILE A 62 6.34 -9.68 -1.06
C ILE A 62 6.48 -8.74 -2.24
N PHE A 63 5.91 -9.12 -3.38
CA PHE A 63 6.04 -8.35 -4.62
C PHE A 63 4.88 -7.39 -4.78
N VAL A 64 5.22 -6.11 -4.84
CA VAL A 64 4.30 -4.99 -4.99
C VAL A 64 4.78 -4.10 -6.13
N TRP A 65 4.02 -3.07 -6.46
CA TRP A 65 4.40 -2.12 -7.50
C TRP A 65 4.46 -0.71 -6.92
N ASP A 66 5.60 -0.04 -7.08
CA ASP A 66 5.80 1.39 -6.83
C ASP A 66 5.75 2.22 -8.12
N GLY A 67 5.43 3.52 -8.00
CA GLY A 67 5.45 4.49 -9.10
C GLY A 67 4.08 5.03 -9.48
N ASP A 68 3.94 5.41 -10.76
CA ASP A 68 2.75 6.07 -11.29
C ASP A 68 1.72 5.13 -11.97
N PHE A 69 2.10 3.87 -12.23
CA PHE A 69 1.26 2.87 -12.90
C PHE A 69 0.72 3.31 -14.27
N TYR A 70 1.52 4.05 -15.05
CA TYR A 70 1.15 4.71 -16.30
C TYR A 70 0.15 5.86 -16.14
N ALA A 71 -0.18 6.26 -14.90
CA ALA A 71 -1.06 7.39 -14.59
C ALA A 71 -0.25 8.65 -14.23
N ILE A 72 0.78 8.95 -15.04
CA ILE A 72 1.77 10.02 -14.81
C ILE A 72 1.11 11.35 -14.45
N GLU A 73 0.12 11.81 -15.23
CA GLU A 73 -0.53 13.10 -14.99
C GLU A 73 -1.23 13.15 -13.62
N THR A 74 -1.97 12.11 -13.28
CA THR A 74 -2.69 12.03 -12.00
C THR A 74 -1.71 11.99 -10.84
N VAL A 75 -0.65 11.17 -10.94
CA VAL A 75 0.29 10.95 -9.84
C VAL A 75 1.22 12.15 -9.66
N ASN A 76 1.76 12.70 -10.74
CA ASN A 76 2.78 13.74 -10.67
C ASN A 76 2.19 15.16 -10.60
N ASN A 77 1.11 15.44 -11.33
CA ASN A 77 0.61 16.82 -11.46
C ASN A 77 -0.63 17.09 -10.60
N VAL A 78 -1.53 16.10 -10.45
CA VAL A 78 -2.75 16.26 -9.63
C VAL A 78 -2.47 15.95 -8.17
N LEU A 79 -1.84 14.80 -7.90
CA LEU A 79 -1.52 14.36 -6.54
C LEU A 79 -0.15 14.85 -6.06
N GLN A 80 0.71 15.32 -6.97
CA GLN A 80 2.04 15.87 -6.65
C GLN A 80 2.94 14.90 -5.89
N LEU A 81 2.97 13.64 -6.34
CA LEU A 81 3.70 12.54 -5.68
C LEU A 81 5.01 12.17 -6.38
N GLU A 82 5.48 12.95 -7.37
CA GLU A 82 6.71 12.64 -8.10
C GLU A 82 7.92 12.52 -7.17
N ASP A 83 8.12 13.50 -6.27
CA ASP A 83 9.28 13.57 -5.38
C ASP A 83 9.35 12.40 -4.37
N GLN A 84 8.20 11.80 -4.03
CA GLN A 84 8.11 10.63 -3.16
C GLN A 84 8.10 9.29 -3.93
N GLY A 85 8.39 9.32 -5.24
CA GLY A 85 8.44 8.11 -6.07
C GLY A 85 7.06 7.56 -6.45
N GLY A 86 6.00 8.38 -6.36
CA GLY A 86 4.63 8.01 -6.69
C GLY A 86 3.89 7.32 -5.54
N LEU A 87 3.25 6.20 -5.85
CA LEU A 87 2.43 5.43 -4.91
C LEU A 87 3.01 4.03 -4.75
N LEU A 88 2.79 3.41 -3.59
CA LEU A 88 2.86 1.96 -3.48
C LEU A 88 1.47 1.36 -3.77
N ARG A 89 1.39 0.31 -4.58
CA ARG A 89 0.15 -0.41 -4.86
C ARG A 89 0.28 -1.91 -4.62
N ILE A 90 -0.66 -2.41 -3.82
CA ILE A 90 -0.86 -3.84 -3.58
C ILE A 90 -2.10 -4.27 -4.36
N GLY A 91 -1.93 -5.18 -5.31
CA GLY A 91 -3.04 -5.78 -6.06
C GLY A 91 -3.27 -7.21 -5.60
N LEU A 92 -4.54 -7.55 -5.37
CA LEU A 92 -4.96 -8.91 -5.07
C LEU A 92 -5.29 -9.66 -6.35
N ALA A 93 -5.19 -10.99 -6.26
CA ALA A 93 -5.61 -11.93 -7.28
C ALA A 93 -6.36 -13.11 -6.62
N PRO A 94 -7.07 -13.94 -7.42
CA PRO A 94 -7.93 -14.98 -6.87
C PRO A 94 -7.21 -16.09 -6.09
N TYR A 95 -5.89 -16.14 -6.18
CA TYR A 95 -5.04 -17.11 -5.50
C TYR A 95 -4.45 -16.57 -4.20
N ASN A 96 -4.65 -15.29 -3.86
CA ASN A 96 -4.13 -14.74 -2.62
C ASN A 96 -4.89 -15.26 -1.40
N THR A 97 -4.20 -15.40 -0.28
CA THR A 97 -4.81 -15.92 0.97
C THR A 97 -4.81 -14.90 2.11
N GLN A 98 -5.64 -15.16 3.12
CA GLN A 98 -5.72 -14.31 4.31
C GLN A 98 -4.40 -14.25 5.10
N GLU A 99 -3.61 -15.33 5.05
CA GLU A 99 -2.28 -15.41 5.65
C GLU A 99 -1.30 -14.49 4.92
N GLU A 100 -1.32 -14.47 3.59
CA GLU A 100 -0.52 -13.53 2.79
C GLU A 100 -0.90 -12.07 3.07
N ILE A 101 -2.18 -11.79 3.29
CA ILE A 101 -2.64 -10.44 3.67
C ILE A 101 -2.14 -10.05 5.04
N THR A 102 -2.21 -10.98 6.00
CA THR A 102 -1.69 -10.76 7.36
C THR A 102 -0.21 -10.45 7.32
N ARG A 103 0.56 -11.28 6.62
CA ARG A 103 2.01 -11.13 6.42
C ARG A 103 2.37 -9.80 5.77
N THR A 104 1.61 -9.39 4.76
CA THR A 104 1.82 -8.12 4.06
C THR A 104 1.57 -6.92 4.97
N ILE A 105 0.47 -6.94 5.75
CA ILE A 105 0.16 -5.88 6.71
C ILE A 105 1.23 -5.78 7.79
N GLU A 106 1.68 -6.91 8.33
CA GLU A 106 2.74 -6.96 9.34
C GLU A 106 4.06 -6.40 8.81
N ALA A 107 4.45 -6.75 7.58
CA ALA A 107 5.65 -6.22 6.95
C ALA A 107 5.58 -4.70 6.74
N VAL A 108 4.43 -4.14 6.32
CA VAL A 108 4.28 -2.69 6.19
C VAL A 108 4.34 -1.98 7.55
N LYS A 109 3.70 -2.55 8.58
CA LYS A 109 3.78 -2.02 9.97
C LYS A 109 5.22 -2.05 10.49
N GLU A 110 5.96 -3.12 10.22
CA GLU A 110 7.38 -3.26 10.57
C GLU A 110 8.23 -2.17 9.90
N PHE A 111 8.03 -1.93 8.60
CA PHE A 111 8.73 -0.88 7.87
C PHE A 111 8.49 0.49 8.50
N CYS A 112 7.22 0.86 8.74
CA CYS A 112 6.86 2.19 9.25
C CYS A 112 7.43 2.42 10.66
N LYS A 113 7.40 1.40 11.52
CA LYS A 113 8.00 1.46 12.86
C LYS A 113 9.51 1.68 12.81
N MET A 114 10.21 0.96 11.92
CA MET A 114 11.65 1.11 11.75
C MET A 114 12.04 2.52 11.27
N THR A 115 11.22 3.14 10.41
CA THR A 115 11.46 4.52 9.94
C THR A 115 11.25 5.54 11.06
N GLU A 116 10.20 5.40 11.88
CA GLU A 116 9.96 6.28 13.05
C GLU A 116 11.13 6.25 14.05
N GLU A 117 11.65 5.06 14.34
CA GLU A 117 12.80 4.87 15.24
C GLU A 117 14.07 5.53 14.68
N LYS A 118 14.32 5.41 13.36
CA LYS A 118 15.46 6.05 12.70
C LYS A 118 15.38 7.57 12.75
N LEU A 119 14.21 8.15 12.45
CA LEU A 119 14.03 9.61 12.54
C LEU A 119 14.27 10.10 13.98
N SER A 120 13.76 9.38 14.98
CA SER A 120 13.92 9.73 16.40
C SER A 120 15.39 9.76 16.86
N ILE A 121 16.25 8.90 16.29
CA ILE A 121 17.68 8.86 16.61
C ILE A 121 18.44 10.02 15.96
N VAL A 122 18.04 10.47 14.75
CA VAL A 122 18.74 11.53 14.01
C VAL A 122 18.44 12.93 14.56
N THR A 123 17.30 13.11 15.24
CA THR A 123 16.90 14.39 15.85
C THR A 123 17.45 14.67 17.25
N ASN A 124 18.22 13.75 17.85
CA ASN A 124 18.91 13.92 19.14
C ASN A 124 20.42 14.06 18.95
#